data_AF-A0ABD2TRR6-F1
#
_entry.id   AF-A0ABD2TRR6-F1
#
_cell.length_a   1.000
_cell.length_b   1.000
_cell.length_c   1.000
_cell.angle_alpha   90.00
_cell.angle_beta   90.00
_cell.angle_gamma   90.00
#
_symmetry.space_group_name_H-M   'P 1'
#
loop_
_entity.id
_entity.type
_entity.pdbx_description
1 polymer ?
#
loop_
_entity_poly.entity_id
_entity_poly.type
_entity_poly.pdbx_seq_one_letter_code
_entity_poly.pdbx_strand_id
1 'polypeptide(L)'
;MGPALSNLATGCPWPCMPVTVALWAQKVKRWSDFLVFSASRTVFHHNRDAVVQLLRMCFAATLGQTTSSIASNGGVGALLGHGYGSHFSGGISPVAPGLLYLRVHRAVPNVMFMTEEVVSLLMHSVRDIASSLVPSEKLKKSKYVRKYGQVSLAGALTRVKLVATLGASLVWITGGVVLVQSLIKETLPSWFISSHGTDPSGGMSEGLVSTLGGKALACFAVISGAFAWGVDSSSPAAKRRSGILEAHLEFVAGALHGKISLGCNKATWKSYVSGLISLIVGCTPNWLLEVDVEVLKSLSTGLKQWDEEELALALLNSSGIGTMGATAEMIIEGGMNFVR
;
A
#
# COMPACT_ATOMS: atom_id res chain seq x y z
N MET A 1 -27.98 1.19 33.53
CA MET A 1 -27.66 -0.10 34.19
C MET A 1 -26.17 -0.28 34.52
N GLY A 2 -25.21 0.04 33.63
CA GLY A 2 -23.77 -0.28 33.86
C GLY A 2 -23.09 0.30 35.11
N PRO A 3 -23.09 1.63 35.36
CA PRO A 3 -22.37 2.22 36.49
C PRO A 3 -22.99 1.87 37.86
N ALA A 4 -24.32 1.80 37.92
CA ALA A 4 -25.05 1.47 39.14
C ALA A 4 -24.81 0.02 39.59
N LEU A 5 -24.75 -0.94 38.66
CA LEU A 5 -24.42 -2.34 38.96
C LEU A 5 -22.96 -2.53 39.36
N SER A 6 -22.04 -1.78 38.73
CA SER A 6 -20.62 -1.78 39.10
C SER A 6 -20.40 -1.25 40.52
N ASN A 7 -21.12 -0.21 40.92
CA ASN A 7 -21.04 0.38 42.26
C ASN A 7 -21.72 -0.47 43.34
N LEU A 8 -22.68 -1.32 42.98
CA LEU A 8 -23.26 -2.31 43.90
C LEU A 8 -22.33 -3.51 44.10
N ALA A 9 -21.59 -3.91 43.07
CA ALA A 9 -20.69 -5.05 43.12
C ALA A 9 -19.47 -4.83 44.03
N THR A 10 -19.07 -3.58 44.29
CA THR A 10 -17.94 -3.24 45.20
C THR A 10 -18.27 -3.43 46.68
N GLY A 11 -19.56 -3.49 47.04
CA GLY A 11 -20.02 -3.71 48.42
C GLY A 11 -20.37 -5.17 48.75
N CYS A 12 -20.25 -6.10 47.80
CA CYS A 12 -20.65 -7.49 47.98
C CYS A 12 -19.45 -8.41 48.32
N PRO A 13 -19.63 -9.45 49.16
CA PRO A 13 -18.60 -10.44 49.41
C PRO A 13 -18.25 -11.20 48.12
N TRP A 14 -16.96 -11.43 47.93
CA TRP A 14 -16.40 -12.24 46.85
C TRP A 14 -17.05 -13.64 46.84
N PRO A 15 -17.42 -14.27 45.69
CA PRO A 15 -17.01 -13.97 44.30
C PRO A 15 -18.17 -13.67 43.31
N CYS A 16 -19.44 -13.64 43.73
CA CYS A 16 -20.57 -13.78 42.80
C CYS A 16 -20.96 -12.50 42.02
N MET A 17 -20.97 -11.33 42.67
CA MET A 17 -21.45 -10.09 42.05
C MET A 17 -20.46 -9.47 41.07
N PRO A 18 -19.16 -9.28 41.38
CA PRO A 18 -18.19 -8.78 40.40
C PRO A 18 -18.10 -9.63 39.13
N VAL A 19 -18.17 -10.96 39.26
CA VAL A 19 -18.20 -11.89 38.12
C VAL A 19 -19.46 -11.70 37.28
N THR A 20 -20.63 -11.59 37.91
CA THR A 20 -21.90 -11.37 37.19
C THR A 20 -21.91 -10.03 36.44
N VAL A 21 -21.39 -8.96 37.05
CA VAL A 21 -21.26 -7.65 36.40
C VAL A 21 -20.30 -7.70 35.23
N ALA A 22 -19.16 -8.36 35.36
CA ALA A 22 -18.20 -8.53 34.26
C ALA A 22 -18.80 -9.32 33.09
N LEU A 23 -19.50 -10.44 33.37
CA LEU A 23 -20.17 -11.25 32.35
C LEU A 23 -21.31 -10.48 31.67
N TRP A 24 -22.09 -9.70 32.42
CA TRP A 24 -23.15 -8.86 31.87
C TRP A 24 -22.58 -7.75 30.99
N ALA A 25 -21.54 -7.05 31.44
CA ALA A 25 -20.85 -6.04 30.64
C ALA A 25 -20.27 -6.62 29.34
N GLN A 26 -19.69 -7.83 29.41
CA GLN A 26 -19.20 -8.55 28.23
C GLN A 26 -20.34 -8.93 27.28
N LYS A 27 -21.49 -9.39 27.80
CA LYS A 27 -22.65 -9.75 26.99
C LYS A 27 -23.25 -8.53 26.28
N VAL A 28 -23.45 -7.43 27.01
CA VAL A 28 -23.98 -6.18 26.44
C VAL A 28 -23.06 -5.64 25.35
N LYS A 29 -21.75 -5.60 25.58
CA LYS A 29 -20.78 -5.19 24.56
C LYS A 29 -20.82 -6.10 23.32
N ARG A 30 -20.86 -7.42 23.52
CA ARG A 30 -21.00 -8.37 22.40
C ARG A 30 -22.29 -8.16 21.62
N TRP A 31 -23.38 -7.83 22.28
CA TRP A 31 -24.67 -7.53 21.64
C TRP A 31 -24.63 -6.22 20.86
N SER A 32 -24.06 -5.14 21.42
CA SER A 32 -23.91 -3.88 20.69
C SER A 32 -23.03 -4.06 19.45
N ASP A 33 -21.90 -4.75 19.60
CA ASP A 33 -21.00 -5.04 18.49
C ASP A 33 -21.71 -5.89 17.42
N PHE A 34 -22.43 -6.92 17.84
CA PHE A 34 -23.22 -7.76 16.94
C PHE A 34 -24.27 -6.95 16.15
N LEU A 35 -24.98 -6.04 16.80
CA LEU A 35 -25.97 -5.19 16.15
C LEU A 35 -25.31 -4.22 15.16
N VAL A 36 -24.22 -3.55 15.56
CA VAL A 36 -23.47 -2.64 14.67
C VAL A 36 -22.95 -3.38 13.44
N PHE A 37 -22.35 -4.56 13.61
CA PHE A 37 -21.86 -5.34 12.48
C PHE A 37 -22.98 -5.92 11.62
N SER A 38 -24.07 -6.39 12.23
CA SER A 38 -25.19 -6.97 11.48
C SER A 38 -25.94 -5.90 10.67
N ALA A 39 -26.18 -4.73 11.26
CA ALA A 39 -26.83 -3.61 10.59
C ALA A 39 -25.94 -3.00 9.50
N SER A 40 -24.63 -2.89 9.74
CA SER A 40 -23.72 -2.30 8.75
C SER A 40 -23.53 -3.16 7.51
N ARG A 41 -23.65 -4.49 7.61
CA ARG A 41 -23.55 -5.40 6.45
C ARG A 41 -24.56 -5.07 5.36
N THR A 42 -25.81 -4.73 5.71
CA THR A 42 -26.83 -4.38 4.71
C THR A 42 -26.50 -3.04 4.04
N VAL A 43 -25.98 -2.08 4.79
CA VAL A 43 -25.57 -0.77 4.26
C VAL A 43 -24.43 -0.94 3.25
N PHE A 44 -23.36 -1.66 3.61
CA PHE A 44 -22.22 -1.89 2.72
C PHE A 44 -22.54 -2.80 1.53
N HIS A 45 -23.58 -3.62 1.65
CA HIS A 45 -24.06 -4.42 0.53
C HIS A 45 -24.74 -3.56 -0.55
N HIS A 46 -25.51 -2.54 -0.16
CA HIS A 46 -26.31 -1.77 -1.10
C HIS A 46 -25.66 -0.44 -1.52
N ASN A 47 -24.80 0.12 -0.68
CA ASN A 47 -24.24 1.45 -0.89
C ASN A 47 -22.73 1.39 -1.13
N ARG A 48 -22.33 1.59 -2.39
CA ARG A 48 -20.92 1.66 -2.78
C ARG A 48 -20.19 2.85 -2.14
N ASP A 49 -20.84 4.01 -2.04
CA ASP A 49 -20.24 5.21 -1.44
C ASP A 49 -19.93 5.00 0.05
N ALA A 50 -20.73 4.19 0.75
CA ALA A 50 -20.43 3.81 2.12
C ALA A 50 -19.14 2.99 2.22
N VAL A 51 -18.90 2.08 1.26
CA VAL A 51 -17.66 1.30 1.18
C VAL A 51 -16.47 2.21 0.88
N VAL A 52 -16.61 3.10 -0.11
CA VAL A 52 -15.60 4.11 -0.44
C VAL A 52 -15.25 4.97 0.77
N GLN A 53 -16.26 5.43 1.50
CA GLN A 53 -16.07 6.23 2.70
C GLN A 53 -15.36 5.43 3.80
N LEU A 54 -15.71 4.15 3.98
CA LEU A 54 -15.02 3.28 4.94
C LEU A 54 -13.53 3.11 4.57
N LEU A 55 -13.22 2.94 3.29
CA LEU A 55 -11.84 2.88 2.79
C LEU A 55 -11.11 4.19 3.10
N ARG A 56 -11.70 5.35 2.78
CA ARG A 56 -11.16 6.67 3.13
C ARG A 56 -10.82 6.78 4.61
N MET A 57 -11.72 6.33 5.48
CA MET A 57 -11.48 6.33 6.92
C MET A 57 -10.36 5.38 7.34
N CYS A 58 -10.17 4.24 6.66
CA CYS A 58 -9.03 3.34 6.91
C CYS A 58 -7.70 4.02 6.56
N PHE A 59 -7.61 4.68 5.40
CA PHE A 59 -6.42 5.43 5.00
C PHE A 59 -6.15 6.62 5.94
N ALA A 60 -7.17 7.41 6.27
CA ALA A 60 -7.06 8.55 7.18
C ALA A 60 -6.62 8.13 8.60
N ALA A 61 -7.19 7.05 9.15
CA ALA A 61 -6.79 6.50 10.45
C ALA A 61 -5.33 6.01 10.43
N THR A 62 -4.91 5.38 9.33
CA THR A 62 -3.54 4.90 9.16
C THR A 62 -2.53 6.05 9.07
N LEU A 63 -2.91 7.18 8.48
CA LEU A 63 -2.08 8.40 8.44
C LEU A 63 -2.19 9.27 9.71
N GLY A 64 -3.15 9.00 10.59
CA GLY A 64 -3.40 9.81 11.79
C GLY A 64 -4.09 11.15 11.50
N GLN A 65 -4.87 11.25 10.43
CA GLN A 65 -5.54 12.48 9.97
C GLN A 65 -6.97 12.65 10.52
N THR A 66 -7.39 11.88 11.53
CA THR A 66 -8.77 11.91 12.04
C THR A 66 -9.05 13.14 12.91
N THR A 67 -10.22 13.76 12.72
CA THR A 67 -10.64 15.05 13.32
C THR A 67 -10.93 15.01 14.83
N SER A 68 -10.98 13.83 15.47
CA SER A 68 -11.20 13.71 16.91
C SER A 68 -9.87 13.65 17.67
N SER A 69 -9.55 14.77 18.31
CA SER A 69 -8.52 14.94 19.34
C SER A 69 -8.44 13.76 20.33
N ILE A 70 -7.20 13.30 20.63
CA ILE A 70 -6.73 12.40 21.72
C ILE A 70 -5.93 11.14 21.27
N ALA A 71 -5.75 10.86 19.98
CA ALA A 71 -4.74 9.87 19.54
C ALA A 71 -4.06 10.24 18.22
N SER A 72 -3.09 11.16 18.26
CA SER A 72 -2.34 11.68 17.11
C SER A 72 -1.28 10.73 16.54
N ASN A 73 -1.28 9.45 16.94
CA ASN A 73 -0.32 8.46 16.47
C ASN A 73 -1.05 7.52 15.52
N GLY A 74 -0.96 7.78 14.21
CA GLY A 74 -1.53 6.93 13.17
C GLY A 74 -0.99 5.49 13.18
N GLY A 75 -1.26 4.76 12.11
CA GLY A 75 -0.81 3.39 11.91
C GLY A 75 -1.82 2.32 12.29
N VAL A 76 -1.34 1.09 12.44
CA VAL A 76 -2.21 -0.10 12.61
C VAL A 76 -3.01 -0.06 13.91
N GLY A 77 -2.44 0.55 14.96
CA GLY A 77 -3.14 0.76 16.24
C GLY A 77 -4.38 1.63 16.07
N ALA A 78 -4.27 2.78 15.40
CA ALA A 78 -5.40 3.65 15.10
C ALA A 78 -6.43 2.96 14.17
N LEU A 79 -5.95 2.19 13.18
CA LEU A 79 -6.80 1.46 12.24
C LEU A 79 -7.64 0.36 12.93
N LEU A 80 -7.06 -0.38 13.88
CA LEU A 80 -7.69 -1.52 14.56
C LEU A 80 -8.23 -1.19 15.96
N GLY A 81 -8.14 0.07 16.38
CA GLY A 81 -8.61 0.50 17.71
C GLY A 81 -7.73 0.06 18.88
N HIS A 82 -6.46 -0.25 18.63
CA HIS A 82 -5.45 -0.52 19.65
C HIS A 82 -4.62 0.73 19.92
N GLY A 83 -5.12 1.55 20.84
CA GLY A 83 -4.43 2.68 21.45
C GLY A 83 -5.00 2.86 22.85
N TYR A 84 -4.13 3.04 23.85
CA TYR A 84 -4.52 3.17 25.25
C TYR A 84 -5.59 4.26 25.44
N GLY A 85 -6.75 3.86 25.99
CA GLY A 85 -7.66 4.77 26.67
C GLY A 85 -8.68 5.53 25.81
N SER A 86 -9.63 4.85 25.15
CA SER A 86 -10.97 5.42 24.99
C SER A 86 -11.84 5.01 26.19
N HIS A 87 -11.45 5.46 27.39
CA HIS A 87 -12.40 5.57 28.49
C HIS A 87 -13.34 6.73 28.15
N PHE A 88 -14.29 6.51 27.24
CA PHE A 88 -15.52 7.28 27.31
C PHE A 88 -16.19 6.87 28.61
N SER A 89 -16.08 7.74 29.60
CA SER A 89 -16.95 7.75 30.76
C SER A 89 -18.39 7.94 30.27
N GLY A 90 -19.05 6.85 29.85
CA GLY A 90 -20.50 6.81 29.58
C GLY A 90 -20.98 6.90 28.12
N GLY A 91 -20.15 6.65 27.11
CA GLY A 91 -20.57 6.71 25.68
C GLY A 91 -20.27 5.44 24.86
N ILE A 92 -20.96 5.28 23.72
CA ILE A 92 -20.64 4.28 22.68
C ILE A 92 -19.29 4.68 22.08
N SER A 93 -18.23 3.90 22.32
CA SER A 93 -16.94 4.15 21.66
C SER A 93 -17.07 3.84 20.16
N PRO A 94 -16.66 4.73 19.25
CA PRO A 94 -16.76 4.49 17.82
C PRO A 94 -15.91 3.27 17.43
N VAL A 95 -16.51 2.35 16.66
CA VAL A 95 -15.81 1.17 16.14
C VAL A 95 -14.70 1.63 15.20
N ALA A 96 -13.47 1.16 15.42
CA ALA A 96 -12.34 1.50 14.58
C ALA A 96 -12.58 1.08 13.11
N PRO A 97 -12.21 1.92 12.13
CA PRO A 97 -12.59 1.70 10.73
C PRO A 97 -12.04 0.40 10.14
N GLY A 98 -10.81 0.01 10.50
CA GLY A 98 -10.23 -1.26 10.06
C GLY A 98 -10.91 -2.48 10.67
N LEU A 99 -11.30 -2.40 11.94
CA LEU A 99 -12.07 -3.48 12.58
C LEU A 99 -13.44 -3.63 11.93
N LEU A 100 -14.11 -2.51 11.62
CA LEU A 100 -15.36 -2.52 10.88
C LEU A 100 -15.18 -3.15 9.49
N TYR A 101 -14.16 -2.73 8.74
CA TYR A 101 -13.85 -3.28 7.43
C TYR A 101 -13.64 -4.80 7.46
N LEU A 102 -12.82 -5.30 8.40
CA LEU A 102 -12.56 -6.74 8.55
C LEU A 102 -13.85 -7.55 8.81
N ARG A 103 -14.87 -6.95 9.44
CA ARG A 103 -16.15 -7.62 9.68
C ARG A 103 -17.11 -7.58 8.50
N VAL A 104 -17.02 -6.55 7.67
CA VAL A 104 -18.01 -6.28 6.60
C VAL A 104 -17.50 -6.52 5.19
N HIS A 105 -16.19 -6.68 4.96
CA HIS A 105 -15.60 -6.81 3.60
C HIS A 105 -16.26 -7.91 2.75
N ARG A 106 -16.66 -9.04 3.37
CA ARG A 106 -17.35 -10.14 2.67
C ARG A 106 -18.77 -9.79 2.20
N ALA A 107 -19.36 -8.74 2.73
CA ALA A 107 -20.69 -8.27 2.36
C ALA A 107 -20.66 -7.26 1.21
N VAL A 108 -19.48 -6.83 0.73
CA VAL A 108 -19.33 -5.88 -0.37
C VAL A 108 -19.52 -6.63 -1.70
N PRO A 109 -20.59 -6.38 -2.47
CA PRO A 109 -20.76 -6.97 -3.78
C PRO A 109 -19.90 -6.25 -4.82
N ASN A 110 -19.57 -6.95 -5.91
CA ASN A 110 -18.80 -6.43 -7.04
C ASN A 110 -17.46 -5.80 -6.61
N VAL A 111 -16.53 -6.63 -6.17
CA VAL A 111 -15.23 -6.18 -5.65
C VAL A 111 -14.30 -5.59 -6.71
N MET A 112 -14.65 -5.61 -7.99
CA MET A 112 -13.76 -5.16 -9.08
C MET A 112 -13.43 -3.66 -9.03
N PHE A 113 -14.37 -2.80 -8.59
CA PHE A 113 -14.09 -1.36 -8.46
C PHE A 113 -13.11 -1.04 -7.31
N MET A 114 -12.87 -2.00 -6.42
CA MET A 114 -12.04 -1.78 -5.23
C MET A 114 -10.60 -1.48 -5.57
N THR A 115 -10.04 -2.04 -6.66
CA THR A 115 -8.66 -1.78 -7.05
C THR A 115 -8.49 -0.33 -7.50
N GLU A 116 -9.41 0.17 -8.32
CA GLU A 116 -9.44 1.56 -8.77
C GLU A 116 -9.56 2.53 -7.60
N GLU A 117 -10.49 2.27 -6.66
CA GLU A 117 -10.65 3.13 -5.48
C GLU A 117 -9.45 3.04 -4.53
N VAL A 118 -8.85 1.87 -4.33
CA VAL A 118 -7.64 1.76 -3.50
C VAL A 118 -6.46 2.49 -4.14
N VAL A 119 -6.30 2.44 -5.47
CA VAL A 119 -5.28 3.21 -6.19
C VAL A 119 -5.53 4.71 -6.05
N SER A 120 -6.77 5.17 -6.19
CA SER A 120 -7.12 6.60 -6.05
C SER A 120 -6.81 7.11 -4.63
N LEU A 121 -7.19 6.35 -3.60
CA LEU A 121 -6.92 6.67 -2.20
C LEU A 121 -5.44 6.60 -1.84
N LEU A 122 -4.70 5.65 -2.41
CA LEU A 122 -3.25 5.58 -2.26
C LEU A 122 -2.59 6.83 -2.82
N MET A 123 -2.97 7.26 -4.02
CA MET A 123 -2.39 8.45 -4.65
C MET A 123 -2.79 9.75 -3.94
N HIS A 124 -4.01 9.81 -3.40
CA HIS A 124 -4.43 10.92 -2.53
C HIS A 124 -3.60 10.98 -1.24
N SER A 125 -3.42 9.83 -0.58
CA SER A 125 -2.59 9.68 0.61
C SER A 125 -1.13 10.10 0.37
N VAL A 126 -0.57 9.73 -0.79
CA VAL A 126 0.78 10.15 -1.19
C VAL A 126 0.86 11.67 -1.33
N ARG A 127 -0.15 12.30 -1.92
CA ARG A 127 -0.21 13.76 -2.06
C ARG A 127 -0.22 14.46 -0.70
N ASP A 128 -0.96 13.93 0.26
CA ASP A 128 -0.99 14.43 1.63
C ASP A 128 0.34 14.24 2.36
N ILE A 129 0.99 13.08 2.17
CA ILE A 129 2.32 12.86 2.71
C ILE A 129 3.31 13.88 2.12
N ALA A 130 3.31 14.06 0.80
CA ALA A 130 4.21 14.99 0.13
C ALA A 130 3.96 16.45 0.51
N SER A 131 2.70 16.87 0.68
CA SER A 131 2.36 18.23 1.09
C SER A 131 2.86 18.53 2.51
N SER A 132 2.86 17.53 3.40
CA SER A 132 3.43 17.66 4.76
C SER A 132 4.95 17.86 4.77
N LEU A 133 5.66 17.55 3.67
CA LEU A 133 7.11 17.70 3.56
C LEU A 133 7.54 19.09 3.08
N VAL A 134 6.64 19.86 2.48
CA VAL A 134 6.96 21.19 1.96
C VAL A 134 6.81 22.21 3.10
N PRO A 135 7.89 22.93 3.50
CA PRO A 135 7.78 23.96 4.52
C PRO A 135 6.83 25.06 4.02
N SER A 136 5.78 25.36 4.79
CA SER A 136 5.00 26.59 4.59
C SER A 136 5.97 27.78 4.51
N GLU A 137 5.76 28.69 3.56
CA GLU A 137 6.70 29.73 3.12
C GLU A 137 7.28 30.63 4.23
N LYS A 138 6.74 30.56 5.45
CA LYS A 138 7.13 31.34 6.63
C LYS A 138 8.47 30.91 7.29
N LEU A 139 9.11 29.83 6.85
CA LEU A 139 10.29 29.23 7.54
C LEU A 139 11.58 29.16 6.69
N LYS A 140 11.80 30.09 5.77
CA LYS A 140 12.96 30.12 4.84
C LYS A 140 14.28 30.68 5.40
N LYS A 141 14.53 30.66 6.71
CA LYS A 141 15.81 31.16 7.27
C LYS A 141 16.50 30.15 8.19
N SER A 142 17.12 29.11 7.63
CA SER A 142 18.20 28.42 8.34
C SER A 142 19.02 27.45 7.47
N LYS A 143 20.34 27.42 7.67
CA LYS A 143 21.31 26.49 7.06
C LYS A 143 21.13 25.01 7.49
N TYR A 144 20.18 24.70 8.38
CA TYR A 144 19.92 23.34 8.90
C TYR A 144 18.98 22.48 8.02
N VAL A 145 18.50 22.98 6.89
CA VAL A 145 17.49 22.34 6.02
C VAL A 145 17.92 20.99 5.43
N ARG A 146 19.22 20.77 5.16
CA ARG A 146 19.67 19.58 4.41
C ARG A 146 19.67 18.27 5.25
N LYS A 147 20.08 18.33 6.53
CA LYS A 147 20.00 17.16 7.45
C LYS A 147 18.56 16.87 7.87
N TYR A 148 17.74 17.91 8.05
CA TYR A 148 16.32 17.76 8.36
C TYR A 148 15.51 17.21 7.17
N GLY A 149 15.87 17.60 5.93
CA GLY A 149 15.23 17.12 4.70
C GLY A 149 15.40 15.62 4.43
N GLN A 150 16.55 15.03 4.74
CA GLN A 150 16.75 13.58 4.59
C GLN A 150 15.98 12.76 5.64
N VAL A 151 15.93 13.22 6.90
CA VAL A 151 15.12 12.57 7.95
C VAL A 151 13.62 12.68 7.61
N SER A 152 13.21 13.80 7.00
CA SER A 152 11.85 14.02 6.51
C SER A 152 11.48 13.08 5.36
N LEU A 153 12.39 12.84 4.41
CA LEU A 153 12.15 11.91 3.28
C LEU A 153 12.06 10.45 3.73
N ALA A 154 12.93 10.00 4.63
CA ALA A 154 12.86 8.65 5.19
C ALA A 154 11.53 8.41 5.92
N GLY A 155 11.08 9.39 6.72
CA GLY A 155 9.76 9.36 7.36
C GLY A 155 8.59 9.37 6.37
N ALA A 156 8.73 10.07 5.23
CA ALA A 156 7.73 10.02 4.15
C ALA A 156 7.67 8.62 3.52
N LEU A 157 8.83 8.01 3.23
CA LEU A 157 8.89 6.68 2.62
C LEU A 157 8.32 5.60 3.53
N THR A 158 8.51 5.68 4.86
CA THR A 158 7.88 4.73 5.79
C THR A 158 6.36 4.88 5.80
N ARG A 159 5.83 6.12 5.75
CA ARG A 159 4.39 6.37 5.62
C ARG A 159 3.85 5.90 4.27
N VAL A 160 4.57 6.12 3.17
CA VAL A 160 4.22 5.61 1.84
C VAL A 160 4.15 4.09 1.84
N LYS A 161 5.15 3.41 2.41
CA LYS A 161 5.14 1.95 2.56
C LYS A 161 3.93 1.49 3.38
N LEU A 162 3.59 2.19 4.46
CA LEU A 162 2.46 1.87 5.32
C LEU A 162 1.09 1.99 4.60
N VAL A 163 0.88 3.03 3.80
CA VAL A 163 -0.36 3.16 3.02
C VAL A 163 -0.42 2.16 1.86
N ALA A 164 0.73 1.84 1.25
CA ALA A 164 0.81 0.78 0.25
C ALA A 164 0.51 -0.61 0.84
N THR A 165 1.03 -0.93 2.04
CA THR A 165 0.72 -2.19 2.74
C THR A 165 -0.75 -2.27 3.12
N LEU A 166 -1.35 -1.14 3.54
CA LEU A 166 -2.79 -1.07 3.80
C LEU A 166 -3.59 -1.38 2.52
N GLY A 167 -3.31 -0.67 1.43
CA GLY A 167 -3.98 -0.89 0.15
C GLY A 167 -3.88 -2.36 -0.30
N ALA A 168 -2.67 -2.93 -0.24
CA ALA A 168 -2.44 -4.34 -0.59
C ALA A 168 -3.27 -5.29 0.30
N SER A 169 -3.34 -5.00 1.60
CA SER A 169 -4.13 -5.81 2.55
C SER A 169 -5.62 -5.74 2.21
N LEU A 170 -6.16 -4.55 1.92
CA LEU A 170 -7.57 -4.33 1.61
C LEU A 170 -7.98 -5.04 0.30
N VAL A 171 -7.14 -4.95 -0.74
CA VAL A 171 -7.34 -5.68 -2.01
C VAL A 171 -7.30 -7.19 -1.77
N TRP A 172 -6.30 -7.68 -1.03
CA TRP A 172 -6.13 -9.10 -0.76
C TRP A 172 -7.31 -9.70 0.03
N ILE A 173 -7.71 -9.10 1.16
CA ILE A 173 -8.78 -9.66 2.00
C ILE A 173 -10.15 -9.61 1.33
N THR A 174 -10.37 -8.68 0.39
CA THR A 174 -11.67 -8.47 -0.23
C THR A 174 -11.89 -9.36 -1.46
N GLY A 175 -10.90 -9.44 -2.35
CA GLY A 175 -11.05 -10.15 -3.62
C GLY A 175 -9.99 -11.23 -3.87
N GLY A 176 -9.08 -11.45 -2.93
CA GLY A 176 -8.06 -12.50 -3.01
C GLY A 176 -7.21 -12.41 -4.28
N VAL A 177 -6.86 -13.56 -4.83
CA VAL A 177 -5.99 -13.68 -6.01
C VAL A 177 -6.60 -13.03 -7.25
N VAL A 178 -7.93 -13.10 -7.42
CA VAL A 178 -8.62 -12.55 -8.61
C VAL A 178 -8.44 -11.04 -8.68
N LEU A 179 -8.61 -10.36 -7.54
CA LEU A 179 -8.52 -8.91 -7.50
C LEU A 179 -7.06 -8.42 -7.58
N VAL A 180 -6.11 -9.16 -7.00
CA VAL A 180 -4.68 -8.90 -7.18
C VAL A 180 -4.25 -9.09 -8.64
N GLN A 181 -4.78 -10.11 -9.32
CA GLN A 181 -4.54 -10.33 -10.74
C GLN A 181 -5.05 -9.17 -11.59
N SER A 182 -6.30 -8.74 -11.37
CA SER A 182 -6.87 -7.59 -12.08
C SER A 182 -6.11 -6.30 -11.76
N LEU A 183 -5.68 -6.11 -10.50
CA LEU A 183 -4.84 -4.97 -10.11
C LEU A 183 -3.57 -4.89 -10.96
N ILE A 184 -2.82 -5.99 -11.03
CA ILE A 184 -1.50 -6.02 -11.69
C ILE A 184 -1.66 -6.01 -13.21
N LYS A 185 -2.57 -6.83 -13.77
CA LYS A 185 -2.69 -7.01 -15.22
C LYS A 185 -3.52 -5.92 -15.91
N GLU A 186 -4.45 -5.29 -15.20
CA GLU A 186 -5.43 -4.39 -15.80
C GLU A 186 -5.40 -3.00 -15.16
N THR A 187 -5.65 -2.90 -13.85
CA THR A 187 -5.83 -1.61 -13.17
C THR A 187 -4.56 -0.76 -13.18
N LEU A 188 -3.39 -1.33 -12.90
CA LEU A 188 -2.13 -0.56 -12.91
C LEU A 188 -1.72 -0.13 -14.31
N PRO A 189 -1.67 -1.03 -15.32
CA PRO A 189 -1.42 -0.63 -16.70
C PRO A 189 -2.39 0.44 -17.20
N SER A 190 -3.70 0.27 -16.96
CA SER A 190 -4.71 1.26 -17.38
C SER A 190 -4.51 2.61 -16.68
N TRP A 191 -4.18 2.59 -15.38
CA TRP A 191 -3.86 3.80 -14.63
C TRP A 191 -2.64 4.52 -15.22
N PHE A 192 -1.57 3.81 -15.57
CA PHE A 192 -0.38 4.44 -16.17
C PHE A 192 -0.61 5.00 -17.58
N ILE A 193 -1.49 4.37 -18.37
CA ILE A 193 -1.86 4.84 -19.71
C ILE A 193 -2.82 6.04 -19.62
N SER A 194 -3.70 6.08 -18.63
CA SER A 194 -4.65 7.18 -18.46
C SER A 194 -3.96 8.51 -18.16
N SER A 195 -4.49 9.61 -18.71
CA SER A 195 -3.99 10.95 -18.45
C SER A 195 -4.43 11.42 -17.06
N HIS A 196 -3.50 11.51 -16.13
CA HIS A 196 -3.75 12.14 -14.83
C HIS A 196 -3.38 13.60 -14.96
N GLY A 197 -4.36 14.51 -14.92
CA GLY A 197 -4.16 15.94 -15.10
C GLY A 197 -3.00 16.46 -14.25
N THR A 198 -1.89 16.78 -14.91
CA THR A 198 -0.76 17.50 -14.35
C THR A 198 -0.85 18.93 -14.85
N ASP A 199 -1.09 19.87 -13.93
CA ASP A 199 -0.99 21.28 -14.27
C ASP A 199 0.47 21.59 -14.67
N PRO A 200 0.72 22.29 -15.79
CA PRO A 200 2.07 22.51 -16.32
C PRO A 200 2.97 23.42 -15.46
N SER A 201 2.50 23.92 -14.31
CA SER A 201 3.30 24.74 -13.38
C SER A 201 3.97 23.87 -12.31
N GLY A 202 4.90 23.02 -12.74
CA GLY A 202 5.61 22.05 -11.90
C GLY A 202 6.43 22.66 -10.78
N GLY A 203 5.84 22.75 -9.58
CA GLY A 203 6.57 23.08 -8.36
C GLY A 203 7.35 21.89 -7.79
N MET A 204 8.30 22.15 -6.87
CA MET A 204 9.05 21.11 -6.13
C MET A 204 8.14 20.05 -5.48
N SER A 205 6.92 20.46 -5.10
CA SER A 205 5.88 19.58 -4.54
C SER A 205 5.42 18.51 -5.54
N GLU A 206 5.26 18.85 -6.81
CA GLU A 206 4.76 17.92 -7.83
C GLU A 206 5.82 16.86 -8.23
N GLY A 207 7.09 17.26 -8.27
CA GLY A 207 8.21 16.31 -8.44
C GLY A 207 8.33 15.31 -7.29
N LEU A 208 8.03 15.75 -6.06
CA LEU A 208 8.03 14.86 -4.89
C LEU A 208 6.80 13.93 -4.88
N VAL A 209 5.61 14.46 -5.19
CA VAL A 209 4.37 13.66 -5.30
C VAL A 209 4.52 12.56 -6.36
N SER A 210 5.06 12.89 -7.53
CA SER A 210 5.29 11.92 -8.61
C SER A 210 6.27 10.83 -8.20
N THR A 211 7.41 11.20 -7.62
CA THR A 211 8.41 10.23 -7.12
C THR A 211 7.84 9.33 -6.02
N LEU A 212 7.21 9.90 -4.99
CA LEU A 212 6.60 9.11 -3.92
C LEU A 212 5.44 8.25 -4.44
N GLY A 213 4.69 8.74 -5.43
CA GLY A 213 3.60 8.02 -6.09
C GLY A 213 4.10 6.77 -6.81
N GLY A 214 5.17 6.89 -7.59
CA GLY A 214 5.80 5.74 -8.24
C GLY A 214 6.25 4.70 -7.22
N LYS A 215 6.92 5.11 -6.14
CA LYS A 215 7.33 4.20 -5.06
C LYS A 215 6.15 3.54 -4.34
N ALA A 216 5.06 4.28 -4.14
CA ALA A 216 3.85 3.78 -3.50
C ALA A 216 3.21 2.68 -4.36
N LEU A 217 3.04 2.93 -5.66
CA LEU A 217 2.49 1.97 -6.61
C LEU A 217 3.38 0.73 -6.75
N ALA A 218 4.71 0.90 -6.73
CA ALA A 218 5.65 -0.22 -6.76
C ALA A 218 5.53 -1.10 -5.51
N CYS A 219 5.55 -0.48 -4.31
CA CYS A 219 5.31 -1.20 -3.05
C CYS A 219 3.95 -1.91 -3.07
N PHE A 220 2.90 -1.22 -3.50
CA PHE A 220 1.55 -1.74 -3.54
C PHE A 220 1.44 -2.96 -4.47
N ALA A 221 2.04 -2.92 -5.66
CA ALA A 221 2.05 -4.02 -6.62
C ALA A 221 2.77 -5.26 -6.05
N VAL A 222 4.01 -5.09 -5.56
CA VAL A 222 4.83 -6.20 -5.07
C VAL A 222 4.21 -6.84 -3.83
N ILE A 223 3.73 -6.04 -2.87
CA ILE A 223 3.12 -6.56 -1.64
C ILE A 223 1.80 -7.27 -1.95
N SER A 224 0.99 -6.74 -2.89
CA SER A 224 -0.23 -7.41 -3.33
C SER A 224 0.08 -8.77 -3.98
N GLY A 225 1.07 -8.82 -4.88
CA GLY A 225 1.53 -10.08 -5.47
C GLY A 225 2.09 -11.06 -4.44
N ALA A 226 2.84 -10.57 -3.46
CA ALA A 226 3.37 -11.39 -2.37
C ALA A 226 2.27 -12.00 -1.50
N PHE A 227 1.19 -11.26 -1.21
CA PHE A 227 0.02 -11.81 -0.52
C PHE A 227 -0.70 -12.86 -1.36
N ALA A 228 -0.79 -12.68 -2.69
CA ALA A 228 -1.52 -13.58 -3.56
C ALA A 228 -0.80 -14.88 -3.88
N TRP A 229 0.52 -14.82 -4.11
CA TRP A 229 1.27 -15.95 -4.67
C TRP A 229 2.44 -16.40 -3.78
N GLY A 230 2.77 -15.63 -2.74
CA GLY A 230 3.93 -15.87 -1.91
C GLY A 230 5.25 -15.52 -2.61
N VAL A 231 6.34 -15.65 -1.84
CA VAL A 231 7.71 -15.32 -2.29
C VAL A 231 8.39 -16.54 -2.93
N ASP A 232 8.01 -17.75 -2.53
CA ASP A 232 8.67 -18.99 -2.93
C ASP A 232 8.05 -19.61 -4.20
N SER A 233 8.82 -20.47 -4.87
CA SER A 233 8.43 -21.22 -6.09
C SER A 233 7.75 -22.56 -5.78
N SER A 234 7.69 -22.98 -4.52
CA SER A 234 7.10 -24.25 -4.09
C SER A 234 5.56 -24.26 -4.06
N SER A 235 4.93 -23.10 -4.21
CA SER A 235 3.47 -22.96 -4.13
C SER A 235 2.79 -23.34 -5.46
N PRO A 236 1.64 -24.05 -5.44
CA PRO A 236 0.82 -24.26 -6.64
C PRO A 236 0.31 -22.94 -7.26
N ALA A 237 0.40 -21.81 -6.55
CA ALA A 237 0.14 -20.48 -7.07
C ALA A 237 1.20 -19.98 -8.08
N ALA A 238 2.39 -20.60 -8.13
CA ALA A 238 3.51 -20.20 -9.02
C ALA A 238 3.11 -20.20 -10.50
N LYS A 239 2.32 -21.17 -10.96
CA LYS A 239 1.85 -21.22 -12.37
C LYS A 239 0.94 -20.06 -12.75
N ARG A 240 0.19 -19.49 -11.80
CA ARG A 240 -0.63 -18.29 -12.04
C ARG A 240 0.21 -17.03 -11.92
N ARG A 241 1.18 -17.02 -11.00
CA ARG A 241 2.14 -15.93 -10.84
C ARG A 241 2.90 -15.66 -12.13
N SER A 242 3.48 -16.68 -12.76
CA SER A 242 4.34 -16.52 -13.94
C SER A 242 3.64 -15.72 -15.04
N GLY A 243 2.46 -16.14 -15.49
CA GLY A 243 1.75 -15.46 -16.59
C GLY A 243 1.21 -14.06 -16.25
N ILE A 244 0.95 -13.75 -14.98
CA ILE A 244 0.50 -12.41 -14.58
C ILE A 244 1.71 -11.47 -14.45
N LEU A 245 2.78 -11.95 -13.84
CA LEU A 245 4.01 -11.21 -13.67
C LEU A 245 4.67 -10.93 -15.02
N GLU A 246 4.76 -11.93 -15.88
CA GLU A 246 5.30 -11.81 -17.23
C GLU A 246 4.53 -10.77 -18.04
N ALA A 247 3.19 -10.84 -18.10
CA ALA A 247 2.38 -9.85 -18.80
C ALA A 247 2.60 -8.41 -18.28
N HIS A 248 2.79 -8.26 -16.97
CA HIS A 248 3.06 -6.95 -16.37
C HIS A 248 4.47 -6.44 -16.69
N LEU A 249 5.47 -7.32 -16.66
CA LEU A 249 6.85 -6.99 -17.02
C LEU A 249 7.02 -6.73 -18.52
N GLU A 250 6.27 -7.42 -19.38
CA GLU A 250 6.15 -7.11 -20.81
C GLU A 250 5.56 -5.72 -21.03
N PHE A 251 4.50 -5.36 -20.30
CA PHE A 251 3.95 -4.00 -20.32
C PHE A 251 5.02 -2.97 -19.93
N VAL A 252 5.77 -3.23 -18.84
CA VAL A 252 6.86 -2.35 -18.40
C VAL A 252 7.94 -2.22 -19.47
N ALA A 253 8.38 -3.34 -20.05
CA ALA A 253 9.38 -3.34 -21.12
C ALA A 253 8.87 -2.58 -22.35
N GLY A 254 7.62 -2.80 -22.77
CA GLY A 254 7.00 -2.09 -23.90
C GLY A 254 6.97 -0.58 -23.68
N ALA A 255 6.59 -0.15 -22.49
CA ALA A 255 6.57 1.27 -22.11
C ALA A 255 7.98 1.88 -21.99
N LEU A 256 8.98 1.13 -21.48
CA LEU A 256 10.38 1.57 -21.45
C LEU A 256 10.93 1.87 -22.84
N HIS A 257 10.60 1.03 -23.83
CA HIS A 257 11.04 1.20 -25.22
C HIS A 257 10.15 2.16 -26.02
N GLY A 258 9.18 2.83 -25.39
CA GLY A 258 8.27 3.76 -26.06
C GLY A 258 7.26 3.10 -27.00
N LYS A 259 7.09 1.77 -26.96
CA LYS A 259 6.04 1.06 -27.72
C LYS A 259 4.65 1.35 -27.16
N ILE A 260 4.58 1.70 -25.87
CA ILE A 260 3.34 2.06 -25.18
C ILE A 260 3.45 3.52 -24.74
N SER A 261 2.49 4.34 -25.14
CA SER A 261 2.37 5.71 -24.68
C SER A 261 1.77 5.74 -23.28
N LEU A 262 2.42 6.47 -22.37
CA LEU A 262 1.97 6.63 -20.99
C LEU A 262 1.31 8.01 -20.80
N GLY A 263 0.22 8.04 -20.04
CA GLY A 263 -0.48 9.27 -19.66
C GLY A 263 -0.02 9.86 -18.33
N CYS A 264 0.76 9.10 -17.55
CA CYS A 264 1.29 9.56 -16.26
C CYS A 264 2.58 10.39 -16.38
N ASN A 265 2.93 11.11 -15.30
CA ASN A 265 4.18 11.86 -15.22
C ASN A 265 5.43 10.94 -15.34
N LYS A 266 6.44 11.35 -16.13
CA LYS A 266 7.69 10.61 -16.35
C LYS A 266 8.43 10.24 -15.06
N ALA A 267 8.41 11.11 -14.04
CA ALA A 267 9.03 10.83 -12.75
C ALA A 267 8.28 9.74 -11.97
N THR A 268 6.94 9.71 -12.05
CA THR A 268 6.12 8.64 -11.48
C THR A 268 6.46 7.31 -12.15
N TRP A 269 6.52 7.29 -13.48
CA TRP A 269 6.87 6.09 -14.24
C TRP A 269 8.28 5.59 -13.91
N LYS A 270 9.29 6.46 -13.98
CA LYS A 270 10.68 6.09 -13.66
C LYS A 270 10.78 5.53 -12.23
N SER A 271 10.17 6.22 -11.27
CA SER A 271 10.21 5.78 -9.88
C SER A 271 9.40 4.51 -9.61
N TYR A 272 8.34 4.25 -10.39
CA TYR A 272 7.60 2.99 -10.33
C TYR A 272 8.45 1.83 -10.82
N VAL A 273 9.03 1.92 -12.00
CA VAL A 273 9.83 0.85 -12.60
C VAL A 273 11.06 0.54 -11.75
N SER A 274 11.84 1.57 -11.40
CA SER A 274 13.02 1.40 -10.54
C SER A 274 12.65 0.76 -9.19
N GLY A 275 11.56 1.25 -8.56
CA GLY A 275 11.06 0.70 -7.31
C GLY A 275 10.55 -0.73 -7.44
N LEU A 276 9.84 -1.06 -8.53
CA LEU A 276 9.29 -2.39 -8.80
C LEU A 276 10.42 -3.40 -8.96
N ILE A 277 11.37 -3.12 -9.84
CA ILE A 277 12.49 -4.02 -10.11
C ILE A 277 13.38 -4.18 -8.87
N SER A 278 13.67 -3.08 -8.16
CA SER A 278 14.45 -3.13 -6.91
C SER A 278 13.79 -3.98 -5.84
N LEU A 279 12.47 -3.88 -5.67
CA LEU A 279 11.72 -4.71 -4.72
C LEU A 279 11.65 -6.16 -5.17
N ILE A 280 11.47 -6.45 -6.46
CA ILE A 280 11.45 -7.83 -6.95
C ILE A 280 12.81 -8.49 -6.73
N VAL A 281 13.90 -7.84 -7.14
CA VAL A 281 15.27 -8.33 -6.96
C VAL A 281 15.60 -8.50 -5.47
N GLY A 282 15.25 -7.53 -4.63
CA GLY A 282 15.62 -7.52 -3.22
C GLY A 282 14.75 -8.39 -2.30
N CYS A 283 13.48 -8.61 -2.65
CA CYS A 283 12.51 -9.28 -1.76
C CYS A 283 11.91 -10.55 -2.35
N THR A 284 11.83 -10.67 -3.68
CA THR A 284 11.19 -11.81 -4.36
C THR A 284 12.00 -12.29 -5.58
N PRO A 285 13.31 -12.54 -5.47
CA PRO A 285 14.16 -12.85 -6.63
C PRO A 285 13.71 -14.12 -7.37
N ASN A 286 13.12 -15.09 -6.65
CA ASN A 286 12.57 -16.32 -7.25
C ASN A 286 11.48 -16.07 -8.29
N TRP A 287 10.81 -14.91 -8.24
CA TRP A 287 9.81 -14.54 -9.25
C TRP A 287 10.44 -14.35 -10.64
N LEU A 288 11.70 -13.93 -10.70
CA LEU A 288 12.41 -13.67 -11.96
C LEU A 288 12.77 -14.97 -12.70
N LEU A 289 12.92 -16.08 -11.97
CA LEU A 289 13.19 -17.39 -12.57
C LEU A 289 12.02 -17.92 -13.41
N GLU A 290 10.83 -17.33 -13.24
CA GLU A 290 9.59 -17.75 -13.90
C GLU A 290 9.23 -16.88 -15.10
N VAL A 291 10.02 -15.84 -15.38
CA VAL A 291 9.78 -14.86 -16.45
C VAL A 291 10.67 -15.17 -17.64
N ASP A 292 10.18 -14.95 -18.85
CA ASP A 292 10.96 -15.11 -20.07
C ASP A 292 12.24 -14.25 -20.02
N VAL A 293 13.37 -14.89 -20.35
CA VAL A 293 14.70 -14.28 -20.42
C VAL A 293 14.73 -13.07 -21.34
N GLU A 294 13.99 -13.08 -22.45
CA GLU A 294 13.95 -11.96 -23.40
C GLU A 294 13.25 -10.73 -22.83
N VAL A 295 12.22 -10.92 -22.00
CA VAL A 295 11.57 -9.82 -21.26
C VAL A 295 12.56 -9.23 -20.25
N LEU A 296 13.31 -10.07 -19.54
CA LEU A 296 14.30 -9.63 -18.55
C LEU A 296 15.48 -8.88 -19.19
N LYS A 297 15.97 -9.36 -20.34
CA LYS A 297 16.98 -8.63 -21.16
C LYS A 297 16.45 -7.28 -21.60
N SER A 298 15.22 -7.22 -22.12
CA SER A 298 14.59 -5.98 -22.55
C SER A 298 14.46 -4.96 -21.39
N LEU A 299 14.03 -5.41 -20.21
CA LEU A 299 14.01 -4.56 -19.03
C LEU A 299 15.40 -4.06 -18.64
N SER A 300 16.40 -4.94 -18.64
CA SER A 300 17.79 -4.58 -18.35
C SER A 300 18.33 -3.51 -19.30
N THR A 301 18.08 -3.64 -20.61
CA THR A 301 18.50 -2.62 -21.59
C THR A 301 17.79 -1.28 -21.36
N GLY A 302 16.50 -1.30 -21.02
CA GLY A 302 15.76 -0.10 -20.67
C GLY A 302 16.28 0.60 -19.41
N LEU A 303 16.62 -0.16 -18.37
CA LEU A 303 17.24 0.37 -17.15
C LEU A 303 18.63 0.96 -17.40
N LYS A 304 19.45 0.31 -18.23
CA LYS A 304 20.76 0.84 -18.65
C LYS A 304 20.63 2.20 -19.34
N GLN A 305 19.63 2.37 -20.22
CA GLN A 305 19.34 3.67 -20.86
C GLN A 305 18.91 4.77 -19.88
N TRP A 306 18.46 4.40 -18.69
CA TRP A 306 18.07 5.33 -17.63
C TRP A 306 19.15 5.61 -16.60
N ASP A 307 20.38 5.16 -16.87
CA ASP A 307 21.53 5.26 -15.96
C ASP A 307 21.34 4.46 -14.66
N GLU A 308 20.61 3.34 -14.73
CA GLU A 308 20.39 2.41 -13.61
C GLU A 308 21.10 1.07 -13.85
N GLU A 309 22.38 1.12 -14.23
CA GLU A 309 23.19 -0.05 -14.61
C GLU A 309 23.36 -1.06 -13.46
N GLU A 310 23.53 -0.61 -12.21
CA GLU A 310 23.60 -1.49 -11.05
C GLU A 310 22.30 -2.31 -10.87
N LEU A 311 21.14 -1.67 -11.10
CA LEU A 311 19.84 -2.33 -10.98
C LEU A 311 19.61 -3.29 -12.16
N ALA A 312 20.04 -2.90 -13.37
CA ALA A 312 20.03 -3.75 -14.55
C ALA A 312 20.88 -5.02 -14.34
N LEU A 313 22.09 -4.88 -13.79
CA LEU A 313 22.97 -6.00 -13.44
C LEU A 313 22.33 -6.88 -12.37
N ALA A 314 21.78 -6.28 -11.32
CA ALA A 314 21.12 -7.02 -10.24
C ALA A 314 19.90 -7.81 -10.72
N LEU A 315 19.13 -7.25 -11.68
CA LEU A 315 18.03 -7.93 -12.35
C LEU A 315 18.51 -9.19 -13.07
N LEU A 316 19.50 -9.06 -13.96
CA LEU A 316 20.00 -10.22 -14.73
C LEU A 316 20.66 -11.27 -13.82
N ASN A 317 21.42 -10.84 -12.81
CA ASN A 317 22.05 -11.76 -11.84
C ASN A 317 21.04 -12.58 -11.05
N SER A 318 19.89 -11.99 -10.72
CA SER A 318 18.85 -12.65 -9.92
C SER A 318 17.93 -13.55 -10.74
N SER A 319 18.06 -13.51 -12.07
CA SER A 319 17.16 -14.20 -13.03
C SER A 319 17.64 -15.61 -13.42
N GLY A 320 18.71 -16.11 -12.81
CA GLY A 320 19.19 -17.49 -12.98
C GLY A 320 20.16 -17.69 -14.15
N ILE A 321 20.36 -18.94 -14.55
CA ILE A 321 21.42 -19.32 -15.51
C ILE A 321 21.12 -18.79 -16.92
N GLY A 322 19.85 -18.70 -17.31
CA GLY A 322 19.43 -18.26 -18.65
C GLY A 322 19.85 -16.83 -19.01
N THR A 323 20.06 -15.97 -18.02
CA THR A 323 20.50 -14.57 -18.21
C THR A 323 22.01 -14.37 -18.05
N MET A 324 22.78 -15.38 -17.64
CA MET A 324 24.22 -15.23 -17.35
C MET A 324 25.04 -14.73 -18.55
N GLY A 325 24.67 -15.12 -19.79
CA GLY A 325 25.31 -14.61 -21.00
C GLY A 325 25.12 -13.09 -21.14
N ALA A 326 23.88 -12.61 -20.97
CA ALA A 326 23.57 -11.19 -21.02
C ALA A 326 24.19 -10.40 -19.85
N THR A 327 24.32 -11.02 -18.68
CA THR A 327 25.08 -10.44 -17.56
C THR A 327 26.55 -10.24 -17.95
N ALA A 328 27.20 -11.28 -18.52
CA ALA A 328 28.60 -11.21 -18.90
C ALA A 328 28.84 -10.15 -19.98
N GLU A 329 27.98 -10.09 -20.99
CA GLU A 329 28.01 -9.05 -22.03
C GLU A 329 27.91 -7.65 -21.40
N MET A 330 26.97 -7.44 -20.49
CA MET A 330 26.80 -6.13 -19.84
C MET A 330 28.00 -5.73 -18.98
N ILE A 331 28.64 -6.68 -18.27
CA ILE A 331 29.87 -6.42 -17.52
C ILE A 331 31.04 -6.08 -18.45
N ILE A 332 31.16 -6.75 -19.60
CA ILE A 332 32.22 -6.47 -20.57
C ILE A 332 32.03 -5.08 -21.20
N GLU A 333 30.80 -4.73 -21.57
CA GLU A 333 30.46 -3.41 -22.11
C GLU A 333 30.66 -2.29 -21.08
N GLY A 334 30.28 -2.50 -19.81
CA GLY A 334 30.49 -1.54 -18.72
C GLY A 334 31.96 -1.47 -18.25
N GLY A 335 32.69 -2.58 -18.35
CA GLY A 335 34.10 -2.72 -17.98
C GLY A 335 35.07 -1.95 -18.86
N MET A 336 34.67 -1.56 -20.07
CA MET A 336 35.43 -0.62 -20.91
C MET A 336 35.32 0.85 -20.44
N ASN A 337 34.45 1.17 -19.48
CA ASN A 337 34.31 2.51 -18.90
C ASN A 337 35.01 2.67 -17.53
N PHE A 338 35.62 1.62 -16.97
CA PHE A 338 36.38 1.70 -15.70
C PHE A 338 37.86 2.07 -15.87
N VAL A 339 38.31 2.43 -17.08
CA VAL A 339 39.66 2.98 -17.32
C VAL A 339 39.57 4.27 -18.14
N ARG A 340 39.26 5.38 -17.47
CA ARG A 340 39.92 6.68 -17.67
C ARG A 340 39.63 7.69 -16.57
#